data_AF-A0A381XQX3-F1
#
_entry.id   AF-A0A381XQX3-F1
#
_cell.length_a   1.000
_cell.length_b   1.000
_cell.length_c   1.000
_cell.angle_alpha   90.00
_cell.angle_beta   90.00
_cell.angle_gamma   90.00
#
_symmetry.space_group_name_H-M   'P 1'
#
loop_
_entity.id
_entity.type
_entity.pdbx_description
1 polymer ?
#
loop_
_entity_poly.entity_id
_entity_poly.type
_entity_poly.pdbx_seq_one_letter_code
_entity_poly.pdbx_strand_id
1 'polypeptide(L)'
;MNNSVEEATESYYRWLHAFNSRDIDGMLEEMHFPHIRISGRNEIQVWNSRDDQIARHDGMTERLRSENWIQTVTSELRTVQEGPDKVHLAMTQHRRNREGR
;
A
#
# COMPACT_ATOMS: atom_id res chain seq x y z
N MET A 1 -4.29 -22.16 14.69
CA MET A 1 -3.65 -22.15 13.37
C MET A 1 -3.68 -20.70 12.92
N ASN A 2 -2.52 -20.04 12.81
CA ASN A 2 -2.48 -18.71 12.20
C ASN A 2 -2.76 -18.89 10.72
N ASN A 3 -3.77 -18.20 10.22
CA ASN A 3 -4.10 -18.20 8.80
C ASN A 3 -3.29 -17.08 8.16
N SER A 4 -2.07 -17.37 7.68
CA SER A 4 -1.15 -16.37 7.12
C SER A 4 -1.80 -15.54 6.00
N VAL A 5 -2.75 -16.11 5.27
CA VAL A 5 -3.54 -15.39 4.25
C VAL A 5 -4.46 -14.36 4.86
N GLU A 6 -5.13 -14.70 5.95
CA GLU A 6 -5.99 -13.78 6.69
C GLU A 6 -5.17 -12.64 7.28
N GLU A 7 -4.06 -12.95 7.95
CA GLU A 7 -3.16 -11.93 8.52
C GLU A 7 -2.60 -10.98 7.46
N ALA A 8 -2.15 -11.50 6.31
CA ALA A 8 -1.66 -10.68 5.21
C ALA A 8 -2.78 -9.82 4.59
N THR A 9 -3.99 -10.36 4.50
CA THR A 9 -5.16 -9.64 4.00
C THR A 9 -5.56 -8.51 4.94
N GLU A 10 -5.59 -8.76 6.24
CA GLU A 10 -5.88 -7.74 7.25
C GLU A 10 -4.81 -6.67 7.30
N SER A 11 -3.53 -7.05 7.24
CA SER A 11 -2.39 -6.13 7.16
C SER A 11 -2.52 -5.19 5.96
N TYR A 12 -2.86 -5.73 4.79
CA TYR A 12 -3.15 -4.93 3.61
C TYR A 12 -4.30 -3.93 3.83
N TYR A 13 -5.40 -4.34 4.44
CA TYR A 13 -6.54 -3.44 4.67
C TYR A 13 -6.24 -2.36 5.72
N ARG A 14 -5.47 -2.67 6.76
CA ARG A 14 -4.97 -1.67 7.72
C ARG A 14 -4.06 -0.67 7.03
N TRP A 15 -3.14 -1.14 6.18
CA TRP A 15 -2.30 -0.27 5.36
C TRP A 15 -3.13 0.63 4.42
N LEU A 16 -4.14 0.07 3.74
CA LEU A 16 -5.00 0.82 2.83
C LEU A 16 -5.80 1.90 3.57
N HIS A 17 -6.31 1.57 4.76
CA HIS A 17 -6.98 2.54 5.62
C HIS A 17 -6.04 3.70 5.97
N ALA A 18 -4.83 3.41 6.45
CA ALA A 18 -3.83 4.41 6.78
C ALA A 18 -3.41 5.26 5.55
N PHE A 19 -3.24 4.61 4.40
CA PHE A 19 -2.96 5.30 3.14
C PHE A 19 -4.07 6.29 2.76
N ASN A 20 -5.34 5.90 2.94
CA ASN A 20 -6.50 6.72 2.63
C ASN A 20 -6.67 7.90 3.61
N SER A 21 -6.36 7.71 4.89
CA SER A 21 -6.37 8.77 5.90
C SER A 21 -5.11 9.65 5.89
N ARG A 22 -4.12 9.33 5.05
CA ARG A 22 -2.78 9.96 5.05
C ARG A 22 -2.04 9.81 6.39
N ASP A 23 -2.30 8.70 7.08
CA ASP A 23 -1.63 8.30 8.32
C ASP A 23 -0.32 7.56 7.99
N ILE A 24 0.80 8.28 8.06
CA ILE A 24 2.11 7.70 7.76
C ILE A 24 2.51 6.63 8.77
N ASP A 25 2.22 6.81 10.06
CA ASP A 25 2.62 5.86 11.10
C ASP A 25 1.86 4.54 10.92
N GLY A 26 0.54 4.61 10.67
CA GLY A 26 -0.27 3.44 10.36
C GLY A 26 0.18 2.71 9.09
N MET A 27 0.68 3.43 8.06
CA MET A 27 1.28 2.79 6.89
C MET A 27 2.58 2.05 7.24
N LEU A 28 3.42 2.64 8.09
CA LEU A 28 4.73 2.08 8.44
C LEU A 28 4.64 0.83 9.33
N GLU A 29 3.60 0.72 10.15
CA GLU A 29 3.35 -0.48 10.97
C GLU A 29 3.03 -1.73 10.13
N GLU A 30 2.46 -1.54 8.94
CA GLU A 30 2.10 -2.63 8.03
C GLU A 30 3.14 -2.84 6.92
N MET A 31 4.34 -2.23 7.05
CA MET A 31 5.42 -2.33 6.07
C MET A 31 6.67 -3.00 6.66
N HIS A 32 7.23 -3.94 5.90
CA HIS A 32 8.56 -4.45 6.15
C HIS A 32 9.62 -3.66 5.38
N PHE A 33 10.76 -3.43 6.04
CA PHE A 33 11.93 -2.80 5.45
C PHE A 33 13.10 -3.79 5.39
N PRO A 34 13.89 -3.82 4.31
CA PRO A 34 13.80 -2.96 3.13
C PRO A 34 12.55 -3.23 2.27
N HIS A 35 11.85 -2.16 1.86
CA HIS A 35 10.67 -2.24 1.00
C HIS A 35 11.08 -2.08 -0.45
N ILE A 36 10.81 -3.10 -1.26
CA ILE A 36 11.19 -3.14 -2.68
C ILE A 36 9.93 -2.99 -3.53
N ARG A 37 9.94 -2.05 -4.48
CA ARG A 37 8.84 -1.83 -5.41
C ARG A 37 9.34 -1.59 -6.83
N ILE A 38 8.48 -1.89 -7.80
CA ILE A 38 8.68 -1.49 -9.19
C ILE A 38 7.89 -0.21 -9.44
N SER A 39 8.56 0.84 -9.92
CA SER A 39 7.94 2.12 -10.23
C SER A 39 7.10 2.02 -11.51
N GLY A 40 6.21 3.00 -11.75
CA GLY A 40 5.48 3.09 -13.02
C GLY A 40 6.38 3.35 -14.24
N ARG A 41 7.69 3.55 -14.02
CA ARG A 41 8.72 3.68 -15.06
C ARG A 41 9.57 2.41 -15.21
N ASN A 42 9.14 1.29 -14.64
CA ASN A 42 9.85 0.01 -14.61
C ASN A 42 11.23 0.06 -13.90
N GLU A 43 11.37 0.95 -12.91
CA GLU A 43 12.59 1.04 -12.09
C GLU A 43 12.40 0.31 -10.77
N ILE A 44 13.41 -0.44 -10.34
CA ILE A 44 13.45 -0.97 -8.98
C ILE A 44 13.77 0.17 -8.01
N GLN A 45 12.90 0.37 -7.03
CA GLN A 45 13.13 1.30 -5.93
C GLN A 45 13.19 0.51 -4.63
N VAL A 46 14.18 0.86 -3.81
CA VAL A 46 14.38 0.28 -2.48
C VAL A 46 14.27 1.39 -1.45
N TRP A 47 13.38 1.21 -0.48
CA TRP A 47 13.31 2.03 0.73
C TRP A 47 13.92 1.22 1.86
N ASN A 48 15.05 1.66 2.39
CA ASN A 48 15.82 0.88 3.36
C ASN A 48 15.28 1.01 4.78
N SER A 49 14.56 2.11 5.07
CA SER A 49 14.07 2.42 6.41
C SER A 49 12.70 3.10 6.38
N ARG A 50 12.11 3.24 7.58
CA ARG A 50 10.90 4.06 7.78
C ARG A 50 11.12 5.51 7.31
N ASP A 51 12.28 6.09 7.60
CA ASP A 51 12.64 7.47 7.21
C ASP A 51 12.61 7.68 5.69
N ASP A 52 13.01 6.66 4.90
CA ASP A 52 12.91 6.71 3.45
C ASP A 52 11.46 6.91 2.98
N GLN A 53 10.51 6.24 3.63
CA GLN A 53 9.10 6.36 3.29
C GLN A 53 8.51 7.69 3.81
N ILE A 54 8.89 8.13 5.01
CA ILE A 54 8.49 9.42 5.59
C ILE A 54 8.91 10.59 4.69
N ALA A 55 10.17 10.61 4.25
CA ALA A 55 10.71 11.67 3.41
C ALA A 55 9.97 11.84 2.06
N ARG A 56 9.21 10.82 1.63
CA ARG A 56 8.46 10.80 0.36
C ARG A 56 6.95 11.00 0.56
N HIS A 57 6.46 10.90 1.80
CA HIS A 57 5.03 10.88 2.11
C HIS A 57 4.31 12.17 1.69
N ASP A 58 4.90 13.32 1.98
CA ASP A 58 4.29 14.62 1.70
C ASP A 58 4.19 14.88 0.19
N GLY A 59 5.28 14.64 -0.56
CA GLY A 59 5.25 14.75 -2.02
C GLY A 59 4.27 13.76 -2.68
N MET A 60 4.09 12.56 -2.11
CA MET A 60 3.04 11.64 -2.54
C MET A 60 1.63 12.22 -2.27
N THR A 61 1.41 12.80 -1.09
CA THR A 61 0.14 13.42 -0.71
C THR A 61 -0.21 14.59 -1.63
N GLU A 62 0.74 15.47 -1.90
CA GLU A 62 0.57 16.61 -2.82
C GLU A 62 0.20 16.15 -4.23
N ARG A 63 0.92 15.14 -4.75
CA ARG A 63 0.61 14.57 -6.06
C ARG A 63 -0.82 14.01 -6.12
N LEU A 64 -1.23 13.22 -5.11
CA LEU A 64 -2.60 12.69 -5.06
C LEU A 64 -3.64 13.81 -5.03
N ARG A 65 -3.42 14.86 -4.22
CA ARG A 65 -4.32 16.03 -4.19
C ARG A 65 -4.40 16.72 -5.55
N SER A 66 -3.28 16.85 -6.28
CA SER A 66 -3.27 17.43 -7.63
C SER A 66 -4.06 16.60 -8.65
N GLU A 67 -4.23 15.30 -8.41
CA GLU A 67 -5.04 14.39 -9.21
C GLU A 67 -6.54 14.39 -8.81
N ASN A 68 -6.95 15.27 -7.89
CA ASN A 68 -8.29 15.28 -7.26
C ASN A 68 -8.64 13.97 -6.54
N TRP A 69 -7.63 13.21 -6.11
CA TRP A 69 -7.81 11.96 -5.37
C TRP A 69 -8.49 12.21 -4.02
N ILE A 70 -9.45 11.35 -3.67
CA ILE A 70 -10.13 11.33 -2.38
C ILE A 70 -9.80 10.04 -1.63
N GLN A 71 -9.81 8.90 -2.32
CA GLN A 71 -9.50 7.61 -1.73
C GLN A 71 -9.04 6.60 -2.79
N THR A 72 -8.30 5.60 -2.36
CA THR A 72 -8.05 4.38 -3.13
C THR A 72 -8.99 3.29 -2.63
N VAL A 73 -9.63 2.58 -3.55
CA VAL A 73 -10.45 1.41 -3.23
C VAL A 73 -9.89 0.15 -3.88
N THR A 74 -10.16 -1.00 -3.29
CA THR A 74 -9.80 -2.30 -3.86
C THR A 74 -11.06 -3.00 -4.32
N SER A 75 -11.17 -3.35 -5.60
CA SER A 75 -12.33 -4.07 -6.13
C SER A 75 -12.14 -5.59 -6.13
N GLU A 76 -10.89 -6.05 -6.17
CA GLU A 76 -10.52 -7.45 -6.15
C GLU A 76 -9.24 -7.62 -5.34
N LEU A 77 -9.19 -8.64 -4.50
CA LEU A 77 -8.01 -9.06 -3.75
C LEU A 77 -7.99 -10.58 -3.72
N ARG A 78 -6.91 -11.20 -4.19
CA ARG A 78 -6.75 -12.66 -4.20
C ARG A 78 -5.34 -13.07 -3.82
N THR A 79 -5.24 -14.17 -3.09
CA THR A 79 -3.95 -14.83 -2.84
C THR A 79 -3.47 -15.50 -4.11
N VAL A 80 -2.22 -15.25 -4.49
CA VAL A 80 -1.56 -15.87 -5.64
C VAL A 80 -0.61 -16.97 -5.19
N GLN A 81 0.04 -16.77 -4.04
CA GLN A 81 0.98 -17.73 -3.46
C GLN A 81 1.02 -17.55 -1.95
N GLU A 82 1.10 -18.65 -1.23
CA GLU A 82 1.26 -18.69 0.21
C GLU A 82 2.44 -19.59 0.59
N GLY A 83 3.06 -19.25 1.72
CA GLY A 83 4.10 -20.01 2.38
C GLY A 83 4.11 -19.65 3.86
N PRO A 84 4.89 -20.35 4.68
CA PRO A 84 4.88 -20.18 6.13
C PRO A 84 5.23 -18.73 6.56
N ASP A 85 6.05 -18.04 5.79
CA ASP A 85 6.57 -16.71 6.13
C ASP A 85 6.12 -15.60 5.17
N LYS A 86 5.35 -15.91 4.13
CA LYS A 86 5.02 -14.95 3.07
C LYS A 86 3.75 -15.31 2.31
N VAL A 87 2.95 -14.29 2.06
CA VAL A 87 1.79 -14.36 1.17
C VAL A 87 1.93 -13.30 0.08
N HIS A 88 1.70 -13.69 -1.17
CA HIS A 88 1.60 -12.79 -2.31
C HIS A 88 0.15 -12.53 -2.65
N LEU A 89 -0.27 -11.27 -2.56
CA LEU A 89 -1.61 -10.81 -2.92
C LEU A 89 -1.58 -10.13 -4.29
N ALA A 90 -2.52 -10.48 -5.16
CA ALA A 90 -2.85 -9.71 -6.35
C ALA A 90 -4.13 -8.91 -6.09
N MET A 91 -4.15 -7.66 -6.55
CA MET A 91 -5.24 -6.74 -6.28
C MET A 91 -5.51 -5.81 -7.44
N THR A 92 -6.76 -5.41 -7.58
CA THR A 92 -7.20 -4.35 -8.50
C THR A 92 -7.59 -3.13 -7.68
N GLN A 93 -6.81 -2.06 -7.81
CA GLN A 93 -7.02 -0.81 -7.08
C GLN A 93 -7.48 0.32 -8.01
N HIS A 94 -8.41 1.14 -7.51
CA HIS A 94 -8.92 2.32 -8.21
C HIS A 94 -8.71 3.55 -7.34
N ARG A 95 -8.16 4.61 -7.93
CA ARG A 95 -8.14 5.94 -7.32
C ARG A 95 -9.45 6.62 -7.65
N ARG A 96 -10.19 7.05 -6.64
CA ARG A 96 -11.47 7.75 -6.79
C ARG A 96 -11.32 9.21 -6.47
N ASN A 97 -11.89 10.05 -7.33
CA ASN A 97 -12.15 11.46 -7.04
C ASN A 97 -13.58 11.66 -6.48
N ARG A 98 -14.01 12.93 -6.34
CA ARG A 98 -15.36 13.28 -5.84
C ARG A 98 -16.50 12.79 -6.74
N GLU A 99 -16.24 12.56 -8.02
CA GLU A 99 -17.20 12.03 -9.00
C GLU A 99 -17.24 10.49 -9.00
N GLY A 100 -16.42 9.83 -8.17
CA GLY A 100 -16.30 8.38 -8.11
C GLY A 100 -15.56 7.77 -9.31
N ARG A 101 -14.94 8.61 -10.15
CA ARG A 101 -14.06 8.23 -11.25
C ARG A 101 -12.66 7.94 -10.76
#